data_AF-A0A929H4P0-F1
#
_entry.id   AF-A0A929H4P0-F1
#
_cell.length_a   1.000
_cell.length_b   1.000
_cell.length_c   1.000
_cell.angle_alpha   90.00
_cell.angle_beta   90.00
_cell.angle_gamma   90.00
#
_symmetry.space_group_name_H-M   'P 1'
#
loop_
_entity.id
_entity.type
_entity.pdbx_description
1 polymer ?
#
loop_
_entity_poly.entity_id
_entity_poly.type
_entity_poly.pdbx_seq_one_letter_code
_entity_poly.pdbx_strand_id
1 'polypeptide(L)'
;MRAHVFITDKDTFPVVRDNSFWGVGIKDIPNTLEEVVKENLRNGKRPYFGMMGDILGTRIGDVVFLYERQIGFHGIYKITSEPFFDATPIGCVGEIWPMRVKIECLNYFPKPVPEDYLFSTKEYESKFWGWFYRKIQGARGINTINPEATEALIELLVKMNGNAINKPSWIKPYPSKNITKITLPLNREGKVYLEDILRAWLISNIDNPNRKDLRDIFGPTEDIEWFANNVPYHVTRKNIDVLCYHKNMKYTGFPLRYQFSVVELKRDRAKPEDVTQVINYSKWVAGRLANNEIETVRPILIAFGFDEETITKARDSDFSDRGISLFQYEVKNSDLRFEKVSG
;
A
#
# COMPACT_ATOMS: atom_id res chain seq x y z
N MET A 1 -10.90 5.75 7.52
CA MET A 1 -9.82 5.32 8.45
C MET A 1 -8.90 4.40 7.68
N ARG A 2 -7.62 4.76 7.55
CA ARG A 2 -6.64 3.96 6.83
C ARG A 2 -5.80 3.16 7.81
N ALA A 3 -5.60 1.88 7.53
CA ALA A 3 -4.89 1.00 8.43
C ALA A 3 -3.95 0.04 7.72
N HIS A 4 -2.93 -0.42 8.45
CA HIS A 4 -1.95 -1.37 7.99
C HIS A 4 -1.81 -2.52 8.98
N VAL A 5 -1.54 -3.70 8.45
CA VAL A 5 -1.06 -4.84 9.23
C VAL A 5 0.43 -4.97 9.02
N PHE A 6 1.18 -4.84 10.12
CA PHE A 6 2.62 -4.99 10.16
C PHE A 6 2.98 -6.39 10.65
N ILE A 7 3.71 -7.13 9.82
CA ILE A 7 4.00 -8.54 10.05
C ILE A 7 5.22 -8.67 10.93
N THR A 8 5.11 -9.56 11.90
CA THR A 8 6.13 -9.95 12.85
C THR A 8 6.11 -11.47 13.04
N ASP A 9 7.07 -11.98 13.80
CA ASP A 9 7.11 -13.35 14.30
C ASP A 9 7.38 -13.34 15.81
N LYS A 10 7.45 -14.52 16.42
CA LYS A 10 7.69 -14.68 17.86
C LYS A 10 8.92 -13.93 18.39
N ASP A 11 9.93 -13.71 17.55
CA ASP A 11 11.21 -13.12 17.96
C ASP A 11 11.17 -11.59 17.77
N THR A 12 10.59 -11.14 16.66
CA THR A 12 10.52 -9.72 16.29
C THR A 12 9.35 -8.97 16.93
N PHE A 13 8.25 -9.66 17.25
CA PHE A 13 7.04 -9.05 17.83
C PHE A 13 7.32 -8.32 19.15
N PRO A 14 7.97 -8.94 20.17
CA PRO A 14 8.28 -8.24 21.42
C PRO A 14 9.18 -7.02 21.19
N VAL A 15 10.16 -7.12 20.28
CA VAL A 15 11.10 -6.04 19.99
C VAL A 15 10.39 -4.82 19.39
N VAL A 16 9.57 -5.04 18.37
CA VAL A 16 8.75 -3.99 17.70
C VAL A 16 7.79 -3.34 18.71
N ARG A 17 7.04 -4.17 19.43
CA ARG A 17 6.04 -3.72 20.42
C ARG A 17 6.69 -2.90 21.52
N ASP A 18 7.76 -3.40 22.13
CA ASP A 18 8.35 -2.80 23.33
C ASP A 18 9.19 -1.56 23.02
N ASN A 19 9.52 -1.30 21.75
CA ASN A 19 10.33 -0.17 21.31
C ASN A 19 9.60 0.78 20.35
N SER A 20 8.27 0.67 20.21
CA SER A 20 7.42 1.66 19.50
C SER A 20 7.87 1.94 18.06
N PHE A 21 8.25 0.89 17.31
CA PHE A 21 8.57 0.98 15.89
C PHE A 21 8.25 -0.31 15.17
N TRP A 22 8.16 -0.25 13.85
CA TRP A 22 8.22 -1.41 12.99
C TRP A 22 9.18 -1.15 11.83
N GLY A 23 9.70 -2.20 11.21
CA GLY A 23 10.51 -2.07 10.02
C GLY A 23 10.38 -3.24 9.06
N VAL A 24 10.89 -3.04 7.85
CA VAL A 24 10.92 -4.04 6.78
C VAL A 24 12.34 -4.25 6.28
N GLY A 25 12.64 -5.49 5.93
CA GLY A 25 13.83 -5.90 5.21
C GLY A 25 13.95 -7.42 5.18
N ILE A 26 15.09 -7.91 4.71
CA ILE A 26 15.41 -9.34 4.63
C ILE A 26 16.81 -9.58 5.18
N LYS A 27 17.12 -10.85 5.44
CA LYS A 27 18.49 -11.27 5.69
C LYS A 27 19.41 -10.76 4.55
N ASP A 28 20.57 -10.26 4.93
CA ASP A 28 21.61 -9.74 4.03
C ASP A 28 21.23 -8.44 3.29
N ILE A 29 20.21 -7.70 3.75
CA ILE A 29 19.97 -6.34 3.26
C ILE A 29 21.14 -5.42 3.65
N PRO A 30 21.64 -4.54 2.75
CA PRO A 30 22.70 -3.62 3.11
C PRO A 30 22.33 -2.67 4.26
N ASN A 31 23.35 -2.30 5.05
CA ASN A 31 23.19 -1.44 6.23
C ASN A 31 23.17 0.07 5.91
N THR A 32 23.25 0.44 4.63
CA THR A 32 23.13 1.83 4.18
C THR A 32 22.10 1.95 3.06
N LEU A 33 21.37 3.07 3.04
CA LEU A 33 20.35 3.32 2.01
C LEU A 33 20.97 3.33 0.59
N GLU A 34 22.16 3.90 0.44
CA GLU A 34 22.87 3.97 -0.84
C GLU A 34 23.18 2.57 -1.39
N GLU A 35 23.69 1.67 -0.55
CA GLU A 35 23.98 0.29 -0.96
C GLU A 35 22.72 -0.50 -1.27
N VAL A 36 21.63 -0.30 -0.51
CA VAL A 36 20.32 -0.89 -0.83
C VAL A 36 19.86 -0.48 -2.23
N VAL A 37 19.93 0.81 -2.55
CA VAL A 37 19.56 1.34 -3.87
C VAL A 37 20.48 0.77 -4.95
N LYS A 38 21.80 0.84 -4.75
CA LYS A 38 22.81 0.33 -5.70
C LYS A 38 22.62 -1.15 -5.99
N GLU A 39 22.37 -1.96 -4.97
CA GLU A 39 22.19 -3.39 -5.13
C GLU A 39 20.91 -3.72 -5.88
N ASN A 40 19.79 -3.05 -5.56
CA ASN A 40 18.53 -3.31 -6.28
C ASN A 40 18.56 -2.81 -7.72
N LEU A 41 19.34 -1.76 -8.03
CA LEU A 41 19.58 -1.33 -9.41
C LEU A 41 20.44 -2.35 -10.18
N ARG A 42 21.44 -2.96 -9.52
CA ARG A 42 22.27 -4.02 -10.12
C ARG A 42 21.47 -5.30 -10.37
N ASN A 43 20.56 -5.64 -9.46
CA ASN A 43 19.68 -6.79 -9.58
C ASN A 43 18.23 -6.39 -9.28
N GLY A 44 17.48 -6.06 -10.34
CA GLY A 44 16.08 -5.65 -10.25
C GLY A 44 15.12 -6.70 -9.68
N LYS A 45 15.57 -7.95 -9.46
CA LYS A 45 14.78 -8.99 -8.78
C LYS A 45 14.87 -8.90 -7.26
N ARG A 46 15.77 -8.07 -6.71
CA ARG A 46 15.78 -7.78 -5.26
C ARG A 46 14.48 -7.08 -4.88
N PRO A 47 13.91 -7.38 -3.70
CA PRO A 47 12.60 -6.87 -3.31
C PRO A 47 12.63 -5.47 -2.68
N TYR A 48 13.78 -4.80 -2.61
CA TYR A 48 13.96 -3.60 -1.77
C TYR A 48 13.10 -2.43 -2.24
N PHE A 49 12.98 -2.19 -3.56
CA PHE A 49 12.08 -1.13 -4.04
C PHE A 49 10.60 -1.46 -3.79
N GLY A 50 10.21 -2.73 -3.87
CA GLY A 50 8.88 -3.18 -3.46
C GLY A 50 8.61 -2.91 -1.96
N MET A 51 9.57 -3.19 -1.08
CA MET A 51 9.50 -2.87 0.36
C MET A 51 9.45 -1.36 0.61
N MET A 52 10.26 -0.58 -0.11
CA MET A 52 10.21 0.88 -0.05
C MET A 52 8.84 1.39 -0.44
N GLY A 53 8.26 0.86 -1.52
CA GLY A 53 6.91 1.23 -1.95
C GLY A 53 5.84 0.94 -0.89
N ASP A 54 5.94 -0.19 -0.18
CA ASP A 54 5.02 -0.47 0.93
C ASP A 54 5.11 0.57 2.04
N ILE A 55 6.32 0.79 2.56
CA ILE A 55 6.50 1.62 3.74
C ILE A 55 6.26 3.10 3.42
N LEU A 56 6.66 3.56 2.23
CA LEU A 56 6.39 4.92 1.75
C LEU A 56 4.90 5.16 1.45
N GLY A 57 4.07 4.11 1.35
CA GLY A 57 2.61 4.23 1.27
C GLY A 57 1.95 4.59 2.59
N THR A 58 2.66 4.48 3.73
CA THR A 58 2.14 4.83 5.05
C THR A 58 2.13 6.35 5.28
N ARG A 59 1.32 6.83 6.24
CA ARG A 59 1.25 8.24 6.66
C ARG A 59 1.19 8.31 8.17
N ILE A 60 1.72 9.40 8.73
CA ILE A 60 1.47 9.77 10.12
C ILE A 60 -0.04 9.83 10.34
N GLY A 61 -0.52 9.13 11.35
CA GLY A 61 -1.95 9.05 11.65
C GLY A 61 -2.61 7.72 11.33
N ASP A 62 -2.02 6.92 10.43
CA ASP A 62 -2.58 5.61 10.08
C ASP A 62 -2.67 4.68 11.28
N VAL A 63 -3.72 3.87 11.30
CA VAL A 63 -3.89 2.79 12.26
C VAL A 63 -2.98 1.62 11.90
N VAL A 64 -2.43 0.94 12.89
CA VAL A 64 -1.58 -0.23 12.71
C VAL A 64 -2.03 -1.36 13.61
N PHE A 65 -2.07 -2.57 13.07
CA PHE A 65 -2.17 -3.82 13.82
C PHE A 65 -0.86 -4.59 13.66
N LEU A 66 -0.35 -5.17 14.74
CA LEU A 66 0.81 -6.07 14.66
C LEU A 66 0.30 -7.49 14.47
N TYR A 67 0.68 -8.17 13.39
CA TYR A 67 0.38 -9.58 13.18
C TYR A 67 1.59 -10.42 13.57
N GLU A 68 1.46 -11.22 14.62
CA GLU A 68 2.44 -12.22 15.02
C GLU A 68 2.12 -13.52 14.28
N ARG A 69 3.04 -13.96 13.40
CA ARG A 69 2.84 -15.16 12.57
C ARG A 69 2.45 -16.37 13.41
N GLN A 70 1.40 -17.07 12.97
CA GLN A 70 0.83 -18.27 13.62
C GLN A 70 0.17 -18.01 14.99
N ILE A 71 0.13 -16.76 15.45
CA ILE A 71 -0.47 -16.38 16.73
C ILE A 71 -1.70 -15.50 16.50
N GLY A 72 -1.57 -14.38 15.77
CA GLY A 72 -2.72 -13.54 15.42
C GLY A 72 -2.41 -12.04 15.38
N PHE A 73 -3.48 -11.24 15.38
CA PHE A 73 -3.42 -9.79 15.30
C PHE A 73 -3.50 -9.17 16.69
N HIS A 74 -2.61 -8.23 16.97
CA HIS A 74 -2.44 -7.60 18.28
C HIS A 74 -2.59 -6.09 18.20
N GLY A 75 -3.28 -5.56 19.21
CA GLY A 75 -3.29 -4.14 19.56
C GLY A 75 -3.85 -3.22 18.49
N ILE A 76 -4.00 -1.95 18.86
CA ILE A 76 -4.25 -0.85 17.94
C ILE A 76 -3.14 0.16 18.17
N TYR A 77 -2.38 0.42 17.14
CA TYR A 77 -1.27 1.34 17.13
C TYR A 77 -1.54 2.47 16.13
N LYS A 78 -0.74 3.52 16.20
CA LYS A 78 -0.78 4.66 15.28
C LYS A 78 0.61 4.98 14.76
N ILE A 79 0.74 5.28 13.48
CA ILE A 79 2.01 5.75 12.91
C ILE A 79 2.30 7.18 13.37
N THR A 80 3.51 7.42 13.88
CA THR A 80 3.94 8.69 14.49
C THR A 80 5.17 9.33 13.81
N SER A 81 5.70 8.73 12.75
CA SER A 81 6.75 9.34 11.95
C SER A 81 6.55 9.07 10.46
N GLU A 82 7.19 9.89 9.63
CA GLU A 82 7.47 9.48 8.26
C GLU A 82 8.38 8.23 8.24
N PRO A 83 8.32 7.41 7.18
CA PRO A 83 9.28 6.32 6.97
C PRO A 83 10.72 6.81 6.88
N PHE A 84 11.64 6.07 7.45
CA PHE A 84 13.08 6.39 7.48
C PHE A 84 13.94 5.13 7.39
N PHE A 85 15.22 5.33 7.10
CA PHE A 85 16.24 4.30 7.09
C PHE A 85 17.10 4.42 8.35
N ASP A 86 17.25 3.31 9.07
CA ASP A 86 18.06 3.17 10.28
C ASP A 86 18.46 1.70 10.48
N ALA A 87 19.74 1.39 10.32
CA ALA A 87 20.29 0.05 10.53
C ALA A 87 20.77 -0.19 11.99
N THR A 88 20.53 0.75 12.92
CA THR A 88 20.98 0.62 14.32
C THR A 88 20.36 -0.64 14.94
N PRO A 89 21.17 -1.53 15.55
CA PRO A 89 20.67 -2.73 16.18
C PRO A 89 19.68 -2.46 17.32
N ILE A 90 18.48 -3.04 17.22
CA ILE A 90 17.47 -3.06 18.28
C ILE A 90 16.95 -4.50 18.36
N GLY A 91 17.33 -5.21 19.42
CA GLY A 91 17.02 -6.65 19.56
C GLY A 91 17.46 -7.45 18.33
N CYS A 92 16.61 -8.38 17.88
CA CYS A 92 16.85 -9.21 16.70
C CYS A 92 16.50 -8.53 15.35
N VAL A 93 15.88 -7.34 15.38
CA VAL A 93 15.34 -6.65 14.19
C VAL A 93 16.40 -5.80 13.48
N GLY A 94 17.42 -5.38 14.22
CA GLY A 94 18.45 -4.41 13.86
C GLY A 94 18.89 -4.36 12.40
N GLU A 95 19.72 -5.35 12.03
CA GLU A 95 20.40 -5.43 10.73
C GLU A 95 19.48 -5.95 9.62
N ILE A 96 18.36 -6.58 9.97
CA ILE A 96 17.47 -7.21 8.99
C ILE A 96 16.38 -6.25 8.51
N TRP A 97 15.92 -5.29 9.32
CA TRP A 97 14.82 -4.36 9.00
C TRP A 97 15.24 -2.88 9.12
N PRO A 98 16.05 -2.38 8.17
CA PRO A 98 16.55 -1.01 8.24
C PRO A 98 15.54 0.04 7.78
N MET A 99 14.50 -0.32 7.00
CA MET A 99 13.45 0.63 6.60
C MET A 99 12.37 0.63 7.67
N ARG A 100 12.25 1.71 8.45
CA ARG A 100 11.48 1.77 9.69
C ARG A 100 10.44 2.88 9.68
N VAL A 101 9.47 2.73 10.57
CA VAL A 101 8.48 3.74 10.93
C VAL A 101 8.21 3.67 12.43
N LYS A 102 8.02 4.81 13.09
CA LYS A 102 7.64 4.85 14.50
C LYS A 102 6.15 4.62 14.65
N ILE A 103 5.78 3.87 15.69
CA ILE A 103 4.39 3.60 16.04
C ILE A 103 4.14 3.89 17.51
N GLU A 104 2.93 4.22 17.87
CA GLU A 104 2.48 4.40 19.25
C GLU A 104 1.34 3.43 19.56
N CYS A 105 1.42 2.71 20.68
CA CYS A 105 0.32 1.86 21.15
C CYS A 105 -0.81 2.75 21.69
N LEU A 106 -1.96 2.74 21.02
CA LEU A 106 -3.17 3.44 21.46
C LEU A 106 -3.99 2.56 22.40
N ASN A 107 -4.21 1.31 21.99
CA ASN A 107 -5.00 0.34 22.74
C ASN A 107 -4.28 -1.00 22.76
N TYR A 108 -3.97 -1.48 23.97
CA TYR A 108 -3.35 -2.78 24.13
C TYR A 108 -4.42 -3.84 24.41
N PHE A 109 -4.32 -4.96 23.70
CA PHE A 109 -5.19 -6.12 23.83
C PHE A 109 -4.34 -7.34 24.20
N PRO A 110 -4.51 -7.92 25.41
CA PRO A 110 -3.70 -9.05 25.85
C PRO A 110 -3.85 -10.32 25.00
N LYS A 111 -5.06 -10.59 24.51
CA LYS A 111 -5.35 -11.72 23.61
C LYS A 111 -5.36 -11.25 22.16
N PRO A 112 -4.57 -11.86 21.27
CA PRO A 112 -4.67 -11.58 19.85
C PRO A 112 -5.99 -12.09 19.27
N VAL A 113 -6.33 -11.59 18.08
CA VAL A 113 -7.33 -12.21 17.20
C VAL A 113 -6.62 -13.28 16.36
N PRO A 114 -6.95 -14.57 16.51
CA PRO A 114 -6.40 -15.62 15.66
C PRO A 114 -6.80 -15.46 14.19
N GLU A 115 -6.00 -15.99 13.26
CA GLU A 115 -6.25 -15.82 11.81
C GLU A 115 -7.53 -16.51 11.32
N ASP A 116 -7.89 -17.65 11.91
CA ASP A 116 -9.12 -18.38 11.62
C ASP A 116 -10.38 -17.55 11.91
N TYR A 117 -10.31 -16.57 12.82
CA TYR A 117 -11.43 -15.70 13.14
C TYR A 117 -11.80 -14.75 11.98
N LEU A 118 -10.82 -14.37 11.13
CA LEU A 118 -11.07 -13.56 9.94
C LEU A 118 -11.95 -14.28 8.90
N PHE A 119 -12.05 -15.60 9.00
CA PHE A 119 -12.80 -16.46 8.08
C PHE A 119 -13.90 -17.26 8.80
N SER A 120 -14.20 -16.90 10.05
CA SER A 120 -15.20 -17.60 10.88
C SER A 120 -16.64 -17.43 10.37
N THR A 121 -16.90 -16.37 9.59
CA THR A 121 -18.21 -16.10 8.99
C THR A 121 -18.06 -15.59 7.56
N LYS A 122 -19.11 -15.73 6.75
CA LYS A 122 -19.16 -15.14 5.39
C LYS A 122 -18.97 -13.62 5.39
N GLU A 123 -19.43 -12.95 6.44
CA GLU A 123 -19.28 -11.50 6.56
C GLU A 123 -17.82 -11.11 6.79
N TYR A 124 -17.13 -11.78 7.72
CA TYR A 124 -15.71 -11.53 7.94
C TYR A 124 -14.86 -11.93 6.73
N GLU A 125 -15.14 -13.06 6.10
CA GLU A 125 -14.46 -13.46 4.86
C GLU A 125 -14.62 -12.40 3.76
N SER A 126 -15.81 -11.81 3.64
CA SER A 126 -16.06 -10.72 2.70
C SER A 126 -15.25 -9.47 3.03
N LYS A 127 -15.17 -9.07 4.31
CA LYS A 127 -14.42 -7.88 4.75
C LYS A 127 -12.91 -8.07 4.65
N PHE A 128 -12.39 -9.25 4.99
CA PHE A 128 -10.96 -9.60 4.99
C PHE A 128 -10.48 -10.21 3.67
N TRP A 129 -11.17 -9.92 2.56
CA TRP A 129 -10.82 -10.42 1.22
C TRP A 129 -9.34 -10.17 0.85
N GLY A 130 -8.77 -9.03 1.25
CA GLY A 130 -7.38 -8.68 0.95
C GLY A 130 -6.39 -9.60 1.67
N TRP A 131 -6.76 -10.05 2.87
CA TRP A 131 -5.99 -11.05 3.61
C TRP A 131 -6.13 -12.45 3.01
N PHE A 132 -7.33 -12.81 2.53
CA PHE A 132 -7.59 -14.11 1.89
C PHE A 132 -6.68 -14.39 0.69
N TYR A 133 -6.52 -13.40 -0.20
CA TYR A 133 -5.66 -13.56 -1.39
C TYR A 133 -4.18 -13.34 -1.09
N ARG A 134 -3.86 -12.90 0.13
CA ARG A 134 -2.49 -12.64 0.53
C ARG A 134 -1.74 -13.94 0.66
N LYS A 135 -0.53 -13.98 0.14
CA LYS A 135 0.46 -14.97 0.55
C LYS A 135 1.14 -14.51 1.83
N ILE A 136 1.04 -15.32 2.87
CA ILE A 136 1.77 -15.12 4.14
C ILE A 136 3.30 -15.14 3.93
N GLN A 137 3.77 -15.73 2.82
CA GLN A 137 5.18 -15.92 2.49
C GLN A 137 5.66 -14.93 1.42
N GLY A 138 6.48 -13.97 1.83
CA GLY A 138 7.13 -13.00 0.97
C GLY A 138 8.00 -12.03 1.76
N ALA A 139 8.83 -11.27 1.06
CA ALA A 139 9.73 -10.29 1.66
C ALA A 139 9.01 -8.97 2.05
N ARG A 140 7.75 -8.81 1.65
CA ARG A 140 6.92 -7.63 1.95
C ARG A 140 6.23 -7.81 3.31
N GLY A 141 6.50 -6.87 4.22
CA GLY A 141 6.09 -6.92 5.63
C GLY A 141 4.84 -6.11 6.00
N ILE A 142 4.28 -5.36 5.05
CA ILE A 142 3.14 -4.46 5.28
C ILE A 142 1.97 -4.91 4.40
N ASN A 143 0.75 -4.87 4.94
CA ASN A 143 -0.47 -4.91 4.12
C ASN A 143 -1.39 -3.79 4.54
N THR A 144 -1.76 -2.94 3.61
CA THR A 144 -2.81 -1.97 3.83
C THR A 144 -4.16 -2.67 3.75
N ILE A 145 -4.99 -2.51 4.79
CA ILE A 145 -6.34 -3.07 4.84
C ILE A 145 -7.37 -1.96 4.65
N ASN A 146 -8.50 -2.29 4.02
CA ASN A 146 -9.59 -1.35 3.76
C ASN A 146 -10.35 -0.97 5.05
N PRO A 147 -11.16 0.10 5.03
CA PRO A 147 -11.92 0.55 6.20
C PRO A 147 -12.78 -0.56 6.82
N GLU A 148 -13.44 -1.37 6.00
CA GLU A 148 -14.33 -2.44 6.47
C GLU A 148 -13.57 -3.55 7.21
N ALA A 149 -12.39 -3.94 6.73
CA ALA A 149 -11.51 -4.90 7.42
C ALA A 149 -10.95 -4.31 8.71
N THR A 150 -10.65 -3.00 8.71
CA THR A 150 -10.16 -2.30 9.90
C THR A 150 -11.20 -2.33 11.03
N GLU A 151 -12.44 -1.96 10.72
CA GLU A 151 -13.55 -1.97 11.67
C GLU A 151 -13.82 -3.39 12.21
N ALA A 152 -13.84 -4.40 11.33
CA ALA A 152 -14.01 -5.79 11.74
C ALA A 152 -12.88 -6.30 12.65
N LEU A 153 -11.63 -5.87 12.42
CA LEU A 153 -10.51 -6.32 13.24
C LEU A 153 -10.55 -5.69 14.64
N ILE A 154 -10.95 -4.42 14.73
CA ILE A 154 -11.20 -3.74 16.01
C ILE A 154 -12.34 -4.45 16.76
N GLU A 155 -13.43 -4.76 16.07
CA GLU A 155 -14.56 -5.49 16.65
C GLU A 155 -14.12 -6.86 17.21
N LEU A 156 -13.34 -7.64 16.45
CA LEU A 156 -12.82 -8.94 16.88
C LEU A 156 -11.89 -8.80 18.10
N LEU A 157 -11.02 -7.79 18.15
CA LEU A 157 -10.17 -7.52 19.31
C LEU A 157 -11.00 -7.25 20.57
N VAL A 158 -12.06 -6.44 20.44
CA VAL A 158 -12.98 -6.14 21.54
C VAL A 158 -13.75 -7.40 21.95
N LYS A 159 -14.28 -8.19 21.02
CA LYS A 159 -14.97 -9.46 21.36
C LYS A 159 -14.09 -10.45 22.11
N MET A 160 -12.81 -10.53 21.74
CA MET A 160 -11.84 -11.44 22.36
C MET A 160 -11.42 -11.03 23.77
N ASN A 161 -11.40 -9.72 24.05
CA ASN A 161 -10.81 -9.17 25.27
C ASN A 161 -11.81 -8.47 26.20
N GLY A 162 -13.03 -8.18 25.74
CA GLY A 162 -14.01 -7.32 26.41
C GLY A 162 -13.69 -5.83 26.28
N ASN A 163 -12.46 -5.43 26.63
CA ASN A 163 -11.99 -4.06 26.55
C ASN A 163 -10.48 -3.99 26.26
N ALA A 164 -10.04 -2.83 25.75
CA ALA A 164 -8.62 -2.50 25.73
C ALA A 164 -8.13 -2.16 27.15
N ILE A 165 -6.83 -2.34 27.39
CA ILE A 165 -6.14 -1.77 28.54
C ILE A 165 -5.24 -0.61 28.11
N ASN A 166 -4.88 0.23 29.09
CA ASN A 166 -3.94 1.33 28.88
C ASN A 166 -2.61 0.83 28.34
N LYS A 167 -1.91 1.70 27.61
CA LYS A 167 -0.54 1.46 27.14
C LYS A 167 0.31 0.96 28.31
N PRO A 168 0.87 -0.27 28.23
CA PRO A 168 1.74 -0.78 29.28
C PRO A 168 3.00 0.05 29.48
N SER A 169 3.46 0.15 30.73
CA SER A 169 4.63 0.98 31.10
C SER A 169 5.96 0.48 30.54
N TRP A 170 6.04 -0.81 30.16
CA TRP A 170 7.23 -1.39 29.55
C TRP A 170 7.39 -1.07 28.06
N ILE A 171 6.34 -0.55 27.39
CA ILE A 171 6.44 -0.10 26.00
C ILE A 171 7.16 1.26 25.97
N LYS A 172 8.40 1.24 25.50
CA LYS A 172 9.29 2.40 25.44
C LYS A 172 9.20 3.09 24.08
N PRO A 173 9.50 4.40 24.02
CA PRO A 173 9.69 5.10 22.75
C PRO A 173 10.82 4.49 21.93
N TYR A 174 10.82 4.79 20.63
CA TYR A 174 11.90 4.39 19.73
C TYR A 174 13.28 4.86 20.22
N PRO A 175 14.25 3.96 20.41
CA PRO A 175 15.49 4.28 21.13
C PRO A 175 16.55 4.99 20.28
N SER A 176 16.51 4.83 18.94
CA SER A 176 17.54 5.37 18.05
C SER A 176 17.22 6.80 17.58
N LYS A 177 18.30 7.59 17.42
CA LYS A 177 18.26 8.92 16.81
C LYS A 177 18.77 8.94 15.36
N ASN A 178 19.28 7.82 14.86
CA ASN A 178 19.75 7.73 13.48
C ASN A 178 18.54 7.68 12.54
N ILE A 179 18.27 8.77 11.83
CA ILE A 179 17.12 8.89 10.95
C ILE A 179 17.63 9.40 9.61
N THR A 180 17.69 8.51 8.62
CA THR A 180 17.98 8.87 7.24
C THR A 180 16.68 8.85 6.44
N LYS A 181 16.35 9.94 5.73
CA LYS A 181 15.14 9.96 4.89
C LYS A 181 15.28 8.94 3.76
N ILE A 182 14.25 8.13 3.53
CA ILE A 182 14.21 7.23 2.38
C ILE A 182 13.99 8.06 1.11
N THR A 183 14.84 7.84 0.10
CA THR A 183 14.77 8.51 -1.21
C THR A 183 14.77 7.48 -2.33
N LEU A 184 14.05 7.78 -3.41
CA LEU A 184 13.99 6.93 -4.60
C LEU A 184 15.01 7.41 -5.65
N PRO A 185 15.63 6.50 -6.44
CA PRO A 185 16.63 6.87 -7.44
C PRO A 185 15.98 7.44 -8.71
N LEU A 186 15.68 8.74 -8.69
CA LEU A 186 15.13 9.50 -9.82
C LEU A 186 16.17 10.40 -10.50
N ASN A 187 17.45 10.09 -10.34
CA ASN A 187 18.58 10.88 -10.83
C ASN A 187 18.81 10.81 -12.36
N ARG A 188 17.88 10.21 -13.12
CA ARG A 188 17.95 10.07 -14.58
C ARG A 188 16.66 10.58 -15.21
N GLU A 189 16.80 11.53 -16.12
CA GLU A 189 15.69 12.06 -16.92
C GLU A 189 15.06 10.99 -17.83
N GLY A 190 13.77 11.15 -18.14
CA GLY A 190 13.01 10.25 -19.01
C GLY A 190 12.27 9.16 -18.22
N LYS A 191 12.80 7.93 -18.16
CA LYS A 191 12.11 6.78 -17.56
C LYS A 191 12.75 6.30 -16.26
N VAL A 192 11.95 5.76 -15.34
CA VAL A 192 12.46 5.15 -14.11
C VAL A 192 13.32 3.92 -14.42
N TYR A 193 14.24 3.58 -13.51
CA TYR A 193 15.08 2.39 -13.66
C TYR A 193 14.28 1.08 -13.59
N LEU A 194 13.27 1.03 -12.73
CA LEU A 194 12.43 -0.14 -12.45
C LEU A 194 11.00 0.33 -12.14
N GLU A 195 10.01 -0.47 -12.49
CA GLU A 195 8.59 -0.15 -12.28
C GLU A 195 8.24 0.03 -10.80
N ASP A 196 8.89 -0.72 -9.89
CA ASP A 196 8.71 -0.55 -8.45
C ASP A 196 9.06 0.86 -7.96
N ILE A 197 9.97 1.57 -8.63
CA ILE A 197 10.29 2.97 -8.31
C ILE A 197 9.12 3.88 -8.67
N LEU A 198 8.49 3.66 -9.84
CA LEU A 198 7.28 4.39 -10.25
C LEU A 198 6.15 4.13 -9.24
N ARG A 199 5.92 2.87 -8.86
CA ARG A 199 4.89 2.50 -7.87
C ARG A 199 5.15 3.14 -6.50
N ALA A 200 6.40 3.07 -6.01
CA ALA A 200 6.80 3.63 -4.72
C ALA A 200 6.69 5.16 -4.69
N TRP A 201 7.01 5.81 -5.81
CA TRP A 201 6.87 7.26 -5.92
C TRP A 201 5.39 7.65 -5.95
N LEU A 202 4.58 6.94 -6.74
CA LEU A 202 3.15 7.23 -6.88
C LEU A 202 2.42 7.11 -5.54
N ILE A 203 2.61 6.00 -4.83
CA ILE A 203 1.93 5.76 -3.55
C ILE A 203 2.39 6.72 -2.43
N SER A 204 3.61 7.25 -2.52
CA SER A 204 4.13 8.23 -1.56
C SER A 204 3.61 9.65 -1.80
N ASN A 205 3.05 9.93 -2.98
CA ASN A 205 2.57 11.26 -3.38
C ASN A 205 1.06 11.31 -3.71
N ILE A 206 0.37 10.17 -3.76
CA ILE A 206 -1.02 10.03 -4.25
C ILE A 206 -2.04 10.93 -3.56
N ASP A 207 -1.78 11.36 -2.32
CA ASP A 207 -2.61 12.25 -1.50
C ASP A 207 -1.98 13.64 -1.27
N ASN A 208 -0.97 14.01 -2.08
CA ASN A 208 -0.40 15.35 -2.04
C ASN A 208 -1.34 16.36 -2.74
N PRO A 209 -1.89 17.35 -2.02
CA PRO A 209 -2.86 18.31 -2.58
C PRO A 209 -2.22 19.28 -3.59
N ASN A 210 -0.91 19.48 -3.52
CA ASN A 210 -0.18 20.42 -4.39
C ASN A 210 0.20 19.80 -5.74
N ARG A 211 -0.13 18.52 -5.98
CA ARG A 211 0.19 17.79 -7.20
C ARG A 211 -1.00 17.75 -8.14
N LYS A 212 -1.12 18.80 -8.97
CA LYS A 212 -2.19 18.94 -9.96
C LYS A 212 -2.28 17.73 -10.89
N ASP A 213 -1.15 17.25 -11.38
CA ASP A 213 -1.05 16.06 -12.22
C ASP A 213 -1.62 14.80 -11.54
N LEU A 214 -1.40 14.63 -10.22
CA LEU A 214 -2.03 13.56 -9.46
C LEU A 214 -3.52 13.81 -9.19
N ARG A 215 -3.95 15.07 -9.06
CA ARG A 215 -5.38 15.41 -8.98
C ARG A 215 -6.11 15.09 -10.30
N ASP A 216 -5.45 15.22 -11.45
CA ASP A 216 -6.04 14.85 -12.74
C ASP A 216 -6.26 13.32 -12.86
N ILE A 217 -5.43 12.53 -12.17
CA ILE A 217 -5.54 11.06 -12.11
C ILE A 217 -6.57 10.62 -11.06
N PHE A 218 -6.41 11.07 -9.82
CA PHE A 218 -7.15 10.55 -8.66
C PHE A 218 -8.24 11.49 -8.13
N GLY A 219 -8.39 12.69 -8.69
CA GLY A 219 -9.32 13.68 -8.16
C GLY A 219 -8.80 14.38 -6.89
N PRO A 220 -9.63 15.21 -6.24
CA PRO A 220 -9.29 15.96 -5.03
C PRO A 220 -8.83 15.04 -3.87
N THR A 221 -7.95 15.56 -3.00
CA THR A 221 -7.43 14.76 -1.87
C THR A 221 -8.50 14.42 -0.85
N GLU A 222 -9.48 15.30 -0.67
CA GLU A 222 -10.61 15.12 0.25
C GLU A 222 -11.56 14.00 -0.19
N ASP A 223 -11.49 13.60 -1.45
CA ASP A 223 -12.28 12.48 -1.98
C ASP A 223 -11.59 11.14 -1.69
N ILE A 224 -10.28 11.12 -1.41
CA ILE A 224 -9.51 9.88 -1.22
C ILE A 224 -9.79 9.29 0.17
N GLU A 225 -10.55 8.19 0.23
CA GLU A 225 -10.84 7.47 1.48
C GLU A 225 -9.71 6.52 1.88
N TRP A 226 -9.17 5.83 0.87
CA TRP A 226 -8.24 4.73 1.05
C TRP A 226 -7.46 4.49 -0.23
N PHE A 227 -6.19 4.09 -0.10
CA PHE A 227 -5.40 3.60 -1.22
C PHE A 227 -4.37 2.59 -0.75
N ALA A 228 -3.97 1.71 -1.65
CA ALA A 228 -2.87 0.77 -1.43
C ALA A 228 -2.17 0.44 -2.75
N ASN A 229 -0.93 -0.01 -2.64
CA ASN A 229 -0.20 -0.57 -3.77
C ASN A 229 -0.15 -2.11 -3.69
N ASN A 230 0.17 -2.74 -4.81
CA ASN A 230 0.39 -4.18 -4.89
C ASN A 230 -0.77 -5.00 -4.25
N VAL A 231 -1.99 -4.61 -4.56
CA VAL A 231 -3.20 -5.17 -3.94
C VAL A 231 -3.45 -6.57 -4.51
N PRO A 232 -3.53 -7.62 -3.66
CA PRO A 232 -3.75 -8.98 -4.11
C PRO A 232 -5.01 -9.12 -4.97
N TYR A 233 -4.86 -9.71 -6.15
CA TYR A 233 -5.94 -9.99 -7.10
C TYR A 233 -6.02 -11.48 -7.37
N HIS A 234 -7.18 -12.06 -7.06
CA HIS A 234 -7.56 -13.44 -7.38
C HIS A 234 -6.56 -14.51 -6.85
N VAL A 235 -6.91 -15.80 -6.97
CA VAL A 235 -6.03 -16.91 -6.57
C VAL A 235 -4.80 -17.07 -7.49
N THR A 236 -4.73 -16.31 -8.58
CA THR A 236 -3.71 -16.40 -9.65
C THR A 236 -2.42 -15.66 -9.33
N ARG A 237 -2.25 -15.13 -8.11
CA ARG A 237 -0.99 -14.53 -7.62
C ARG A 237 -0.58 -13.25 -8.37
N LYS A 238 -1.53 -12.59 -9.04
CA LYS A 238 -1.33 -11.27 -9.64
C LYS A 238 -1.81 -10.22 -8.65
N ASN A 239 -1.25 -9.02 -8.75
CA ASN A 239 -1.63 -7.90 -7.90
C ASN A 239 -1.99 -6.70 -8.78
N ILE A 240 -2.96 -5.90 -8.33
CA ILE A 240 -3.25 -4.58 -8.90
C ILE A 240 -2.14 -3.64 -8.42
N ASP A 241 -1.56 -2.85 -9.32
CA ASP A 241 -0.44 -1.98 -8.95
C ASP A 241 -0.82 -0.93 -7.92
N VAL A 242 -1.92 -0.20 -8.16
CA VAL A 242 -2.53 0.72 -7.19
C VAL A 242 -4.05 0.64 -7.27
N LEU A 243 -4.69 0.61 -6.10
CA LEU A 243 -6.14 0.72 -5.95
C LEU A 243 -6.46 1.87 -5.01
N CYS A 244 -7.40 2.74 -5.39
CA CYS A 244 -7.81 3.89 -4.59
C CYS A 244 -9.33 4.00 -4.53
N TYR A 245 -9.87 4.24 -3.34
CA TYR A 245 -11.31 4.41 -3.08
C TYR A 245 -11.61 5.89 -2.92
N HIS A 246 -12.73 6.32 -3.51
CA HIS A 246 -13.17 7.70 -3.45
C HIS A 246 -14.53 7.81 -2.77
N LYS A 247 -14.60 8.63 -1.73
CA LYS A 247 -15.78 8.86 -0.91
C LYS A 247 -15.80 10.30 -0.45
N ASN A 248 -16.92 10.98 -0.68
CA ASN A 248 -17.11 12.34 -0.17
C ASN A 248 -18.57 12.55 0.26
N MET A 249 -18.75 13.36 1.29
CA MET A 249 -20.05 13.84 1.76
C MET A 249 -20.51 15.12 1.07
N LYS A 250 -19.60 15.89 0.46
CA LYS A 250 -19.85 17.22 -0.11
C LYS A 250 -20.98 17.25 -1.14
N TYR A 251 -21.17 16.16 -1.89
CA TYR A 251 -22.12 16.12 -3.00
C TYR A 251 -23.56 15.80 -2.56
N THR A 252 -23.76 15.15 -1.40
CA THR A 252 -25.07 14.64 -0.99
C THR A 252 -25.40 14.85 0.50
N GLY A 253 -24.44 15.29 1.30
CA GLY A 253 -24.52 15.28 2.78
C GLY A 253 -24.29 13.89 3.40
N PHE A 254 -24.19 12.82 2.59
CA PHE A 254 -24.00 11.44 3.04
C PHE A 254 -22.66 10.89 2.57
N PRO A 255 -21.98 10.07 3.39
CA PRO A 255 -20.65 9.55 3.06
C PRO A 255 -20.77 8.41 2.03
N LEU A 256 -20.88 8.76 0.75
CA LEU A 256 -21.05 7.80 -0.35
C LEU A 256 -19.70 7.54 -1.04
N ARG A 257 -19.28 6.27 -1.05
CA ARG A 257 -18.18 5.83 -1.91
C ARG A 257 -18.72 5.77 -3.34
N TYR A 258 -18.14 6.55 -4.25
CA TYR A 258 -18.68 6.74 -5.60
C TYR A 258 -17.71 6.35 -6.71
N GLN A 259 -16.44 6.09 -6.38
CA GLN A 259 -15.46 5.66 -7.38
C GLN A 259 -14.37 4.75 -6.82
N PHE A 260 -13.88 3.84 -7.66
CA PHE A 260 -12.67 3.05 -7.46
C PHE A 260 -11.69 3.33 -8.61
N SER A 261 -10.52 3.89 -8.33
CA SER A 261 -9.45 4.02 -9.32
C SER A 261 -8.58 2.77 -9.33
N VAL A 262 -8.53 2.08 -10.47
CA VAL A 262 -7.75 0.86 -10.68
C VAL A 262 -6.61 1.18 -11.62
N VAL A 263 -5.38 1.13 -11.10
CA VAL A 263 -4.19 1.56 -11.84
C VAL A 263 -3.33 0.37 -12.20
N GLU A 264 -2.93 0.31 -13.47
CA GLU A 264 -1.82 -0.51 -13.96
C GLU A 264 -0.66 0.42 -14.35
N LEU A 265 0.56 0.03 -13.96
CA LEU A 265 1.77 0.78 -14.24
C LEU A 265 2.62 0.02 -15.25
N LYS A 266 3.26 0.76 -16.16
CA LYS A 266 4.30 0.21 -17.05
C LYS A 266 5.51 1.10 -17.01
N ARG A 267 6.68 0.52 -16.70
CA ARG A 267 7.95 1.25 -16.82
C ARG A 267 8.19 1.75 -18.24
N ASP A 268 7.93 0.91 -19.25
CA ASP A 268 8.24 1.21 -20.65
C ASP A 268 6.96 1.66 -21.39
N ARG A 269 6.97 1.60 -22.74
CA ARG A 269 5.74 1.84 -23.51
C ARG A 269 4.72 0.75 -23.20
N ALA A 270 3.47 1.15 -22.97
CA ALA A 270 2.36 0.22 -22.81
C ALA A 270 2.04 -0.49 -24.14
N LYS A 271 1.48 -1.69 -24.00
CA LYS A 271 1.04 -2.55 -25.10
C LYS A 271 -0.47 -2.81 -25.01
N PRO A 272 -1.10 -3.34 -26.08
CA PRO A 272 -2.50 -3.73 -26.06
C PRO A 272 -2.85 -4.70 -24.92
N GLU A 273 -1.94 -5.59 -24.51
CA GLU A 273 -2.18 -6.52 -23.41
C GLU A 273 -2.34 -5.82 -22.05
N ASP A 274 -1.69 -4.68 -21.85
CA ASP A 274 -1.76 -3.91 -20.62
C ASP A 274 -3.15 -3.26 -20.44
N VAL A 275 -3.78 -2.86 -21.55
CA VAL A 275 -5.19 -2.42 -21.56
C VAL A 275 -6.11 -3.57 -21.13
N THR A 276 -5.89 -4.77 -21.65
CA THR A 276 -6.65 -5.96 -21.22
C THR A 276 -6.41 -6.27 -19.74
N GLN A 277 -5.20 -6.08 -19.25
CA GLN A 277 -4.86 -6.32 -17.85
C GLN A 277 -5.62 -5.38 -16.92
N VAL A 278 -5.61 -4.07 -17.17
CA VAL A 278 -6.33 -3.10 -16.33
C VAL A 278 -7.85 -3.30 -16.38
N ILE A 279 -8.41 -3.72 -17.53
CA ILE A 279 -9.83 -4.11 -17.65
C ILE A 279 -10.13 -5.31 -16.74
N ASN A 280 -9.30 -6.36 -16.76
CA ASN A 280 -9.54 -7.54 -15.94
C ASN A 280 -9.50 -7.23 -14.44
N TYR A 281 -8.58 -6.36 -14.02
CA TYR A 281 -8.55 -5.84 -12.66
C TYR A 281 -9.82 -5.06 -12.33
N SER A 282 -10.27 -4.21 -13.25
CA SER A 282 -11.46 -3.39 -13.07
C SER A 282 -12.74 -4.23 -12.98
N LYS A 283 -12.87 -5.31 -13.77
CA LYS A 283 -13.97 -6.28 -13.67
C LYS A 283 -14.03 -6.94 -12.30
N TRP A 284 -12.88 -7.34 -11.76
CA TRP A 284 -12.84 -7.93 -10.42
C TRP A 284 -13.16 -6.92 -9.33
N VAL A 285 -12.66 -5.69 -9.42
CA VAL A 285 -13.01 -4.62 -8.48
C VAL A 285 -14.52 -4.34 -8.54
N ALA A 286 -15.10 -4.26 -9.74
CA ALA A 286 -16.53 -4.09 -9.90
C ALA A 286 -17.32 -5.22 -9.20
N GLY A 287 -17.01 -6.47 -9.51
CA GLY A 287 -17.74 -7.62 -8.96
C GLY A 287 -17.51 -7.86 -7.46
N ARG A 288 -16.32 -7.55 -6.94
CA ARG A 288 -15.95 -7.86 -5.55
C ARG A 288 -16.18 -6.69 -4.59
N LEU A 289 -15.90 -5.47 -5.02
CA LEU A 289 -15.82 -4.29 -4.14
C LEU A 289 -16.88 -3.23 -4.45
N ALA A 290 -17.39 -3.19 -5.68
CA ALA A 290 -18.32 -2.17 -6.13
C ALA A 290 -19.72 -2.71 -6.47
N ASN A 291 -20.15 -3.83 -5.87
CA ASN A 291 -21.49 -4.40 -6.06
C ASN A 291 -21.90 -4.64 -7.53
N ASN A 292 -20.93 -4.96 -8.40
CA ASN A 292 -21.09 -5.08 -9.86
C ASN A 292 -21.40 -3.76 -10.61
N GLU A 293 -21.25 -2.61 -9.96
CA GLU A 293 -21.42 -1.28 -10.58
C GLU A 293 -20.16 -0.87 -11.33
N ILE A 294 -20.03 -1.34 -12.57
CA ILE A 294 -18.87 -1.08 -13.44
C ILE A 294 -18.61 0.43 -13.61
N GLU A 295 -19.65 1.25 -13.68
CA GLU A 295 -19.55 2.70 -13.88
C GLU A 295 -18.90 3.46 -12.71
N THR A 296 -18.77 2.82 -11.54
CA THR A 296 -18.01 3.37 -10.41
C THR A 296 -16.52 3.05 -10.51
N VAL A 297 -16.11 2.13 -11.38
CA VAL A 297 -14.72 1.73 -11.54
C VAL A 297 -14.08 2.53 -12.66
N ARG A 298 -12.97 3.21 -12.36
CA ARG A 298 -12.19 3.97 -13.32
C ARG A 298 -10.86 3.25 -13.61
N PRO A 299 -10.73 2.59 -14.77
CA PRO A 299 -9.48 1.99 -15.21
C PRO A 299 -8.48 3.09 -15.62
N ILE A 300 -7.24 2.96 -15.16
CA ILE A 300 -6.16 3.91 -15.40
C ILE A 300 -4.90 3.14 -15.80
N LEU A 301 -4.31 3.47 -16.94
CA LEU A 301 -3.03 2.92 -17.36
C LEU A 301 -2.00 4.04 -17.41
N ILE A 302 -0.91 3.87 -16.65
CA ILE A 302 0.19 4.84 -16.58
C ILE A 302 1.45 4.20 -17.16
N ALA A 303 2.04 4.82 -18.19
CA ALA A 303 3.19 4.26 -18.89
C ALA A 303 4.19 5.34 -19.34
N PHE A 304 5.40 4.96 -19.73
CA PHE A 304 6.37 5.92 -20.27
C PHE A 304 5.95 6.45 -21.65
N GLY A 305 5.08 5.72 -22.35
CA GLY A 305 4.47 6.15 -23.59
C GLY A 305 3.47 5.12 -24.11
N PHE A 306 2.76 5.49 -25.17
CA PHE A 306 1.72 4.66 -25.79
C PHE A 306 1.94 4.63 -27.30
N ASP A 307 1.58 3.54 -27.96
CA ASP A 307 1.47 3.47 -29.41
C ASP A 307 0.00 3.61 -29.85
N GLU A 308 -0.21 3.86 -31.15
CA GLU A 308 -1.55 4.08 -31.71
C GLU A 308 -2.46 2.87 -31.51
N GLU A 309 -1.92 1.65 -31.57
CA GLU A 309 -2.68 0.41 -31.35
C GLU A 309 -3.22 0.34 -29.91
N THR A 310 -2.38 0.65 -28.92
CA THR A 310 -2.75 0.67 -27.50
C THR A 310 -3.78 1.77 -27.22
N ILE A 311 -3.59 2.97 -27.79
CA ILE A 311 -4.55 4.07 -27.65
C ILE A 311 -5.90 3.69 -28.27
N THR A 312 -5.89 3.11 -29.48
CA THR A 312 -7.09 2.66 -30.18
C THR A 312 -7.83 1.61 -29.37
N LYS A 313 -7.13 0.60 -28.84
CA LYS A 313 -7.75 -0.43 -27.99
C LYS A 313 -8.35 0.13 -26.71
N ALA A 314 -7.70 1.12 -26.10
CA ALA A 314 -8.22 1.77 -24.89
C ALA A 314 -9.48 2.61 -25.17
N ARG A 315 -9.49 3.33 -26.31
CA ARG A 315 -10.63 4.14 -26.76
C ARG A 315 -11.83 3.28 -27.16
N ASP A 316 -11.57 2.20 -27.90
CA ASP A 316 -12.61 1.33 -28.44
C ASP A 316 -13.08 0.28 -27.42
N SER A 317 -12.58 0.34 -26.17
CA SER A 317 -13.00 -0.55 -25.10
C SER A 317 -14.43 -0.24 -24.67
N ASP A 318 -15.25 -1.29 -24.64
CA ASP A 318 -16.64 -1.29 -24.17
C ASP A 318 -16.77 -1.53 -22.65
N PHE A 319 -15.68 -1.37 -21.88
CA PHE A 319 -15.70 -1.69 -20.47
C PHE A 319 -16.66 -0.81 -19.67
N SER A 320 -16.66 0.51 -19.92
CA SER A 320 -17.53 1.49 -19.23
C SER A 320 -17.67 2.74 -20.09
N ASP A 321 -18.73 3.52 -19.90
CA ASP A 321 -18.95 4.78 -20.62
C ASP A 321 -17.83 5.82 -20.36
N ARG A 322 -17.12 5.69 -19.24
CA ARG A 322 -15.98 6.55 -18.86
C ARG A 322 -14.69 6.23 -19.61
N GLY A 323 -14.63 5.11 -20.32
CA GLY A 323 -13.44 4.61 -20.99
C GLY A 323 -12.25 4.37 -20.07
N ILE A 324 -11.08 4.16 -20.67
CA ILE A 324 -9.82 3.90 -19.96
C ILE A 324 -8.98 5.17 -19.98
N SER A 325 -8.58 5.68 -18.81
CA SER A 325 -7.73 6.86 -18.73
C SER A 325 -6.26 6.49 -18.96
N LEU A 326 -5.62 7.11 -19.94
CA LEU A 326 -4.20 6.92 -20.25
C LEU A 326 -3.38 8.12 -19.75
N PHE A 327 -2.32 7.86 -19.01
CA PHE A 327 -1.37 8.88 -18.56
C PHE A 327 0.05 8.51 -18.92
N GLN A 328 0.75 9.41 -19.59
CA GLN A 328 2.18 9.30 -19.82
C GLN A 328 2.92 9.85 -18.60
N TYR A 329 3.97 9.17 -18.16
CA TYR A 329 4.87 9.69 -17.14
C TYR A 329 6.24 10.05 -17.70
N GLU A 330 6.91 11.01 -17.07
CA GLU A 330 8.31 11.34 -17.30
C GLU A 330 9.02 11.63 -15.97
N VAL A 331 10.26 11.18 -15.82
CA VAL A 331 11.17 11.62 -14.77
C VAL A 331 11.83 12.92 -15.23
N LYS A 332 11.60 14.00 -14.48
CA LYS A 332 12.14 15.32 -14.77
C LYS A 332 12.54 16.04 -13.50
N ASN A 333 13.78 16.54 -13.44
CA ASN A 333 14.34 17.23 -12.27
C ASN A 333 14.24 16.41 -10.97
N SER A 334 14.57 15.11 -11.04
CA SER A 334 14.46 14.17 -9.91
C SER A 334 13.05 13.97 -9.33
N ASP A 335 12.02 14.27 -10.12
CA ASP A 335 10.61 14.08 -9.77
C ASP A 335 9.87 13.39 -10.93
N LEU A 336 8.70 12.82 -10.66
CA LEU A 336 7.84 12.26 -11.70
C LEU A 336 6.75 13.27 -12.07
N ARG A 337 6.44 13.38 -13.36
CA ARG A 337 5.33 14.18 -13.91
C ARG A 337 4.42 13.29 -14.72
N PHE A 338 3.13 13.61 -14.73
CA PHE A 338 2.12 12.86 -15.47
C PHE A 338 1.32 13.79 -16.37
N GLU A 339 1.08 13.35 -17.59
CA GLU A 339 0.26 14.04 -18.57
C GLU A 339 -0.78 13.10 -19.14
N LYS A 340 -2.02 13.57 -19.25
CA LYS A 340 -3.09 12.79 -19.83
C LYS A 340 -2.86 12.65 -21.34
N VAL A 341 -2.93 11.43 -21.84
CA VAL A 341 -2.88 11.17 -23.29
C VAL A 341 -4.28 11.40 -23.86
N SER A 342 -4.37 12.23 -24.89
CA SER A 342 -5.62 12.42 -25.64
C SER A 342 -5.78 11.25 -26.60
N GLY A 343 -6.96 10.59 -26.56
CA GLY A 343 -7.31 9.47 -27.44
C GLY A 343 -8.18 9.88 -28.61
#